data_AF-J9E523-F1
#
_entry.id   AF-J9E523-F1
#
_cell.length_a   1.000
_cell.length_b   1.000
_cell.length_c   1.000
_cell.angle_alpha   90.00
_cell.angle_beta   90.00
_cell.angle_gamma   90.00
#
_symmetry.space_group_name_H-M   'P 1'
#
loop_
_entity.id
_entity.type
_entity.pdbx_description
1 polymer ?
#
loop_
_entity_poly.entity_id
_entity_poly.type
_entity_poly.pdbx_seq_one_letter_code
_entity_poly.pdbx_strand_id
1 'polypeptide(L)'
;DAACFSPPCGIVPLGTGNDLARVLRWGGGYSGEENPMDILRDVIEAEEVRLDRWAVVFHEEERSQPPTASSVEPSPDSEQMMNNPEDQTSMIIMNNYFGIGIDADVCLQFHNK
;
A
#
# COMPACT_ATOMS: atom_id res chain seq x y z
N ASP A 1 3.20 22.46 14.73
CA ASP A 1 2.65 21.13 15.03
C ASP A 1 1.31 20.91 14.35
N ALA A 2 1.34 20.48 13.09
CA ALA A 2 0.14 20.06 12.39
C ALA A 2 -0.16 18.60 12.80
N ALA A 3 -0.79 18.42 13.94
CA ALA A 3 -1.34 17.13 14.30
C ALA A 3 -2.40 16.77 13.25
N CYS A 4 -2.13 15.76 12.42
CA CYS A 4 -3.13 15.19 11.54
C CYS A 4 -4.18 14.51 12.42
N PHE A 5 -5.28 15.22 12.70
CA PHE A 5 -6.44 14.69 13.43
C PHE A 5 -7.23 13.76 12.52
N SER A 6 -6.74 12.55 12.31
CA SER A 6 -7.57 11.48 11.74
C SER A 6 -8.46 10.94 12.85
N PRO A 7 -9.80 10.93 12.69
CA PRO A 7 -10.69 10.34 13.68
C PRO A 7 -10.45 8.84 13.80
N PRO A 8 -10.77 8.21 14.95
CA PRO A 8 -10.81 6.77 15.06
C PRO A 8 -11.71 6.15 13.98
N CYS A 9 -11.31 5.01 13.45
CA CYS A 9 -12.08 4.27 12.45
C CYS A 9 -12.41 2.87 12.93
N GLY A 10 -13.67 2.47 12.76
CA GLY A 10 -14.14 1.09 12.93
C GLY A 10 -14.16 0.36 11.58
N ILE A 11 -14.09 -0.97 11.60
CA ILE A 11 -14.08 -1.79 10.39
C ILE A 11 -15.37 -2.57 10.29
N VAL A 12 -16.07 -2.45 9.15
CA VAL A 12 -17.13 -3.39 8.78
C VAL A 12 -16.52 -4.42 7.82
N PRO A 13 -16.40 -5.71 8.20
CA PRO A 13 -15.68 -6.71 7.43
C PRO A 13 -16.45 -7.18 6.19
N LEU A 14 -16.39 -6.40 5.11
CA LEU A 14 -17.03 -6.71 3.83
C LEU A 14 -16.06 -7.46 2.90
N GLY A 15 -16.45 -8.66 2.47
CA GLY A 15 -15.66 -9.49 1.55
C GLY A 15 -14.90 -10.61 2.27
N THR A 16 -13.84 -11.12 1.64
CA THR A 16 -13.09 -12.31 2.12
C THR A 16 -11.77 -11.96 2.82
N GLY A 17 -11.11 -10.86 2.43
CA GLY A 17 -9.81 -10.39 2.94
C GLY A 17 -9.87 -9.50 4.19
N ASN A 18 -10.61 -9.92 5.22
CA ASN A 18 -10.87 -9.09 6.42
C ASN A 18 -9.81 -9.20 7.53
N ASP A 19 -8.52 -9.27 7.17
CA ASP A 19 -7.46 -9.57 8.15
C ASP A 19 -7.36 -8.54 9.27
N LEU A 20 -7.43 -7.25 8.93
CA LEU A 20 -7.38 -6.17 9.92
C LEU A 20 -8.60 -6.21 10.86
N ALA A 21 -9.77 -6.55 10.34
CA ALA A 21 -10.98 -6.72 11.16
C ALA A 21 -10.83 -7.86 12.16
N ARG A 22 -10.23 -8.99 11.75
CA ARG A 22 -9.97 -10.13 12.63
C ARG A 22 -8.96 -9.79 13.72
N VAL A 23 -7.87 -9.10 13.35
CA VAL A 23 -6.83 -8.66 14.29
C VAL A 23 -7.40 -7.68 15.31
N LEU A 24 -8.18 -6.70 14.86
CA LEU A 24 -8.83 -5.70 15.72
C LEU A 24 -10.18 -6.17 16.30
N ARG A 25 -10.52 -7.45 16.12
CA ARG A 25 -11.71 -8.12 16.68
C ARG A 25 -13.08 -7.55 16.27
N TRP A 26 -13.15 -6.89 15.12
CA TRP A 26 -14.42 -6.50 14.47
C TRP A 26 -15.13 -7.67 13.76
N GLY A 27 -14.54 -8.87 13.80
CA GLY A 27 -15.12 -10.09 13.25
C GLY A 27 -14.52 -10.50 11.90
N GLY A 28 -14.97 -11.65 11.40
CA GLY A 28 -14.42 -12.30 10.20
C GLY A 28 -15.13 -11.98 8.90
N GLY A 29 -16.34 -11.42 8.96
CA GLY A 29 -17.20 -11.14 7.82
C GLY A 29 -18.53 -10.57 8.28
N TYR A 30 -19.15 -9.76 7.43
CA TYR A 30 -20.49 -9.21 7.62
C TYR A 30 -21.46 -9.94 6.70
N SER A 31 -22.51 -10.52 7.29
CA SER A 31 -23.48 -11.37 6.58
C SER A 31 -24.56 -10.58 5.83
N GLY A 32 -24.74 -9.29 6.14
CA GLY A 32 -25.87 -8.49 5.65
C GLY A 32 -27.15 -8.63 6.46
N GLU A 33 -27.24 -9.64 7.33
CA GLU A 33 -28.41 -9.89 8.19
C GLU A 33 -28.29 -9.24 9.57
N GLU A 34 -27.08 -8.83 9.95
CA GLU A 34 -26.81 -8.13 11.20
C GLU A 34 -27.50 -6.76 11.21
N ASN A 35 -28.07 -6.40 12.37
CA ASN A 35 -28.75 -5.13 12.52
C ASN A 35 -27.73 -3.98 12.54
N PRO A 36 -27.85 -2.95 11.67
CA PRO A 36 -26.94 -1.81 11.68
C PRO A 36 -26.85 -1.10 13.04
N MET A 37 -27.91 -1.15 13.85
CA MET A 37 -27.91 -0.56 15.20
C MET A 37 -26.99 -1.28 16.20
N ASP A 38 -26.65 -2.55 15.94
CA ASP A 38 -25.72 -3.29 16.79
C ASP A 38 -24.28 -2.90 16.42
N ILE A 39 -23.96 -2.78 15.13
CA ILE A 39 -22.67 -2.23 14.66
C ILE A 39 -22.43 -0.82 15.22
N LEU A 40 -23.44 0.05 15.21
CA LEU A 40 -23.31 1.40 15.78
C LEU A 40 -23.05 1.37 17.29
N ARG A 41 -23.60 0.39 18.01
CA ARG A 41 -23.31 0.20 19.44
C ARG A 41 -21.88 -0.29 19.64
N ASP A 42 -21.43 -1.25 18.85
CA ASP A 42 -20.05 -1.73 18.87
C ASP A 42 -19.05 -0.59 18.63
N VAL A 43 -19.36 0.34 17.71
CA VAL A 43 -18.54 1.54 17.47
C VAL A 43 -18.49 2.48 18.68
N ILE A 44 -19.60 2.65 19.40
CA ILE A 44 -19.65 3.50 20.60
C ILE A 44 -18.87 2.87 21.76
N GLU A 45 -18.91 1.55 21.88
CA GLU A 45 -18.28 0.79 22.97
C GLU A 45 -16.83 0.38 22.67
N ALA A 46 -16.37 0.52 21.43
CA ALA A 46 -15.04 0.12 21.00
C ALA A 46 -13.92 0.89 21.71
N GLU A 47 -12.83 0.18 21.98
CA GLU A 47 -11.58 0.78 22.44
C GLU A 47 -10.77 1.31 21.26
N GLU A 48 -10.25 2.54 21.39
CA GLU A 48 -9.34 3.11 20.40
C GLU A 48 -7.96 2.47 20.50
N VAL A 49 -7.49 1.88 19.38
CA VAL A 49 -6.16 1.28 19.28
C VAL A 49 -5.33 2.04 18.24
N ARG A 50 -4.05 2.28 18.55
CA ARG A 50 -3.09 2.87 17.60
C ARG A 50 -2.77 1.85 16.50
N LEU A 51 -2.88 2.27 15.25
CA LEU A 51 -2.50 1.46 14.09
C LEU A 51 -1.24 2.05 13.43
N ASP A 52 -0.18 1.25 13.39
CA ASP A 52 1.01 1.59 12.62
C ASP A 52 0.74 1.40 11.13
N ARG A 53 1.17 2.37 10.32
CA ARG A 53 1.05 2.33 8.87
C ARG A 53 2.43 2.31 8.25
N TRP A 54 2.63 1.41 7.30
CA TRP A 54 3.93 1.17 6.69
C TRP A 54 4.05 1.99 5.42
N ALA A 55 5.01 2.90 5.40
CA ALA A 55 5.41 3.60 4.20
C ALA A 55 6.45 2.77 3.44
N VAL A 56 6.05 2.24 2.29
CA VAL A 56 6.95 1.50 1.38
C VAL A 56 7.37 2.45 0.28
N VAL A 57 8.68 2.68 0.15
CA VAL A 57 9.27 3.54 -0.89
C VAL A 57 9.99 2.65 -1.89
N PHE A 58 9.63 2.79 -3.15
CA PHE A 58 10.28 2.12 -4.27
C PHE A 58 11.17 3.13 -4.98
N HIS A 59 12.39 2.71 -5.28
CA HIS A 59 13.34 3.45 -6.10
C HIS A 59 13.50 2.70 -7.42
N GLU A 60 13.26 3.37 -8.53
CA GLU A 60 13.56 2.80 -9.84
C GLU A 60 15.09 2.80 -10.03
N GLU A 61 15.69 1.63 -10.25
CA GLU A 61 17.09 1.59 -10.66
C GLU A 61 17.17 2.00 -12.13
N GLU A 62 17.82 3.13 -12.43
CA GLU A 62 18.26 3.41 -13.79
C GLU A 62 19.12 2.22 -14.26
N ARG A 63 18.62 1.50 -15.28
CA ARG A 63 19.43 0.50 -15.97
C ARG A 63 20.68 1.20 -16.51
N SER A 64 21.79 1.02 -15.82
CA SER A 64 23.10 1.42 -16.31
C SER A 64 23.28 0.70 -17.65
N GLN A 65 23.31 1.46 -18.74
CA GLN A 65 23.60 0.91 -20.06
C GLN A 65 24.91 0.12 -19.96
N PRO A 66 24.99 -1.11 -20.52
CA PRO A 66 26.26 -1.81 -20.60
C PRO A 66 27.26 -0.93 -21.36
N PRO A 67 28.56 -0.92 -21.01
CA PRO A 67 29.56 -0.18 -21.76
C PRO A 67 29.76 -0.87 -23.11
N THR A 68 28.91 -0.54 -24.09
CA THR A 68 29.13 -0.95 -25.47
C THR A 68 30.27 -0.10 -26.02
N ALA A 69 31.43 -0.72 -26.11
CA ALA A 69 32.57 -0.23 -26.86
C ALA A 69 32.16 0.02 -28.33
N SER A 70 31.89 1.27 -28.66
CA SER A 70 32.01 1.78 -30.04
C SER A 70 32.10 3.29 -30.03
N SER A 71 33.31 3.77 -30.34
CA SER A 71 33.67 5.12 -30.73
C SER A 71 32.64 5.81 -31.63
N VAL A 72 31.93 6.81 -31.10
CA VAL A 72 31.31 7.90 -31.89
C VAL A 72 31.37 9.18 -31.05
N GLU A 73 31.78 10.27 -31.69
CA GLU A 73 32.06 11.58 -31.10
C GLU A 73 30.84 12.25 -30.42
N PRO A 74 31.02 13.08 -29.38
CA PRO A 74 29.91 13.74 -28.71
C PRO A 74 29.35 14.90 -29.54
N SER A 75 28.07 14.83 -29.89
CA SER A 75 27.29 15.98 -30.38
C SER A 75 26.79 16.84 -29.20
N PRO A 76 26.80 18.18 -29.29
CA PRO A 76 26.54 19.06 -28.14
C PRO A 76 25.05 19.31 -27.82
N ASP A 77 24.10 18.69 -28.54
CA ASP A 77 22.68 19.04 -28.47
C ASP A 77 21.77 17.96 -27.83
N SER A 78 22.33 17.08 -27.00
CA SER A 78 21.50 16.24 -26.13
C SER A 78 21.42 16.89 -24.76
N GLU A 79 20.34 17.65 -24.54
CA GLU A 79 19.90 18.07 -23.22
C GLU A 79 19.88 16.83 -22.31
N GLN A 80 20.91 16.69 -21.47
CA GLN A 80 20.89 15.77 -20.36
C GLN A 80 19.80 16.28 -19.42
N MET A 81 18.56 15.82 -19.65
CA MET A 81 17.53 15.87 -18.63
C MET A 81 18.11 15.13 -17.43
N MET A 82 18.59 15.90 -16.45
CA MET A 82 18.92 15.39 -15.14
C MET A 82 17.62 14.80 -14.60
N ASN A 83 17.48 13.48 -14.66
CA ASN A 83 16.41 12.80 -13.94
C ASN A 83 16.63 13.11 -12.46
N ASN A 84 15.71 13.85 -11.86
CA ASN A 84 15.73 14.09 -10.42
C ASN A 84 15.49 12.74 -9.73
N PRO A 85 16.39 12.25 -8.85
CA PRO A 85 16.21 10.98 -8.15
C PRO A 85 14.90 10.92 -7.35
N GLU A 86 14.36 12.07 -6.95
CA GLU A 86 13.08 12.18 -6.25
C GLU A 86 11.88 11.85 -7.16
N ASP A 87 11.98 12.11 -8.47
CA ASP A 87 10.91 11.83 -9.45
C ASP A 87 10.77 10.33 -9.77
N GLN A 88 11.80 9.53 -9.48
CA GLN A 88 11.81 8.07 -9.66
C GLN A 88 11.39 7.30 -8.40
N THR A 89 10.88 8.00 -7.38
CA THR A 89 10.41 7.38 -6.14
C THR A 89 8.89 7.25 -6.13
N SER A 90 8.39 6.05 -5.86
CA SER A 90 6.97 5.85 -5.55
C SER A 90 6.81 5.42 -4.10
N MET A 91 5.89 6.07 -3.38
CA MET A 91 5.61 5.79 -1.97
C MET A 91 4.18 5.28 -1.82
N ILE A 92 4.02 4.12 -1.18
CA ILE A 92 2.71 3.54 -0.91
C ILE A 92 2.57 3.31 0.60
N ILE A 93 1.43 3.71 1.16
CA ILE A 93 1.07 3.43 2.56
C ILE A 93 0.28 2.11 2.62
N MET A 94 0.79 1.15 3.38
CA MET A 94 0.20 -0.17 3.57
C MET A 94 -0.22 -0.37 5.04
N ASN A 95 -1.33 -1.09 5.26
CA ASN A 95 -1.84 -1.38 6.60
C ASN A 95 -1.66 -2.83 7.05
N ASN A 96 -1.61 -3.79 6.12
CA ASN A 96 -1.55 -5.22 6.44
C ASN A 96 -0.17 -5.82 6.12
N TYR A 97 0.13 -6.02 4.84
CA TYR A 97 1.37 -6.65 4.41
C TYR A 97 1.81 -6.15 3.04
N PHE A 98 3.10 -6.34 2.76
CA PHE A 98 3.72 -6.19 1.45
C PHE A 98 4.41 -7.52 1.14
N GLY A 99 4.11 -8.11 -0.02
CA GLY A 99 4.60 -9.42 -0.44
C GLY A 99 5.46 -9.34 -1.69
N ILE A 100 6.48 -10.21 -1.76
CA ILE A 100 7.32 -10.42 -2.95
C ILE A 100 7.50 -11.93 -3.20
N GLY A 101 7.76 -12.31 -4.45
CA GLY A 101 8.01 -13.70 -4.83
C GLY A 101 6.72 -14.53 -4.99
N ILE A 102 6.76 -15.80 -4.58
CA ILE A 102 5.70 -16.79 -4.86
C ILE A 102 4.35 -16.36 -4.28
N ASP A 103 4.32 -15.81 -3.07
CA ASP A 103 3.08 -15.34 -2.43
C ASP A 103 2.41 -14.22 -3.26
N ALA A 104 3.21 -13.27 -3.73
CA ALA A 104 2.73 -12.18 -4.58
C ALA A 104 2.25 -12.68 -5.95
N ASP A 105 2.96 -13.66 -6.54
CA ASP A 105 2.55 -14.30 -7.80
C ASP A 105 1.20 -15.03 -7.67
N VAL A 106 1.02 -15.79 -6.59
CA VAL A 106 -0.26 -16.47 -6.30
C VAL A 106 -1.39 -15.45 -6.10
N CYS A 107 -1.15 -14.38 -5.35
CA CYS A 107 -2.12 -13.29 -5.17
C CYS A 107 -2.50 -12.63 -6.51
N LEU A 108 -1.52 -12.38 -7.38
CA LEU A 108 -1.74 -11.79 -8.70
C LEU A 108 -2.59 -12.70 -9.60
N GLN A 109 -2.31 -14.01 -9.59
CA GLN A 109 -3.08 -15.00 -10.35
C GLN A 109 -4.53 -15.10 -9.87
N PHE A 110 -4.79 -14.93 -8.58
CA PHE A 110 -6.15 -14.89 -8.05
C PHE A 110 -6.90 -13.65 -8.51
N HIS A 111 -6.24 -12.49 -8.57
CA HIS A 111 -6.85 -11.22 -8.99
C HIS A 111 -7.17 -11.14 -10.49
N ASN A 112 -6.35 -11.76 -11.33
CA ASN A 112 -6.49 -11.71 -12.80
C ASN A 112 -7.45 -12.77 -13.38
N LYS A 113 -8.15 -13.53 -12.53
CA LYS A 113 -9.21 -14.46 -12.94
C LYS A 113 -10.56 -13.77 -13.04
#